data_AF-A0A1G0YWL0-F1
#
_entry.id   AF-A0A1G0YWL0-F1
#
_cell.length_a   1.000
_cell.length_b   1.000
_cell.length_c   1.000
_cell.angle_alpha   90.00
_cell.angle_beta   90.00
_cell.angle_gamma   90.00
#
_symmetry.space_group_name_H-M   'P 1'
#
loop_
_entity.id
_entity.type
_entity.pdbx_description
1 polymer ?
#
loop_
_entity_poly.entity_id
_entity_poly.type
_entity_poly.pdbx_seq_one_letter_code
_entity_poly.pdbx_strand_id
1 'polypeptide(L)'
;MVWRFVSVLFLSMLILHSAFAENKDKELVAVHDFNVTPSMEKLKINGWWISERMENELVQSGKYRVVTRARIAKVLKEQNISAGPSLQPQELGKIVGAQYIVTGQADYSDGKINIVVNLIDASKKAGEIKRSFDASVPSAEGEVASRLPEILQNLAGKFSMGPGDFLDYGLEMMRNGDYEAAVQAFMEFERGIDIKKIDALIKTVTDKHLEKSAESLNIPGNTPGQMLDYGLELINKGDLKQAALVFYKLQNSKLASRINSLMQLAKSGAQKKNEVIGTILASARQKFENAIISRDKKEQQKDPAVLCDEAITELQAFLGNPKMTLSPDERRKVENLIAEIEIFRKKLFAGPSLGRGWSIPGVKMDFAPVNPGSFSARNALPSEDREEHEYTVKILKPFWIGKYEVSTGQFQYFLKAQNGSRKDRFEIDREMNFESPSCPLTNNYQLRKGYKAEYPMTCVSWRGAKKFCEWLNTVEKAAGRLPAGYEYRLPTEAEWEYSCRAGAKTVFHFGDNTADIDKYACYRSNTAGQAEACGSKQPSPWGTYDMHGNVWEWCNDWYSDKFLVADVENPRGPDASTENLKVLRGGSFSSDAADLQCGARYSYDFKLSKKNIGFRVICAPEL
;
A
#
# COMPACT_ATOMS: atom_id res chain seq x y z
N MET A 1 -41.37 -2.08 -30.23
CA MET A 1 -41.65 -2.35 -28.80
C MET A 1 -40.33 -2.57 -28.01
N VAL A 2 -39.31 -1.71 -28.22
CA VAL A 2 -37.98 -1.80 -27.55
C VAL A 2 -37.53 -0.44 -26.99
N TRP A 3 -38.31 0.62 -27.19
CA TRP A 3 -37.97 1.98 -26.74
C TRP A 3 -38.69 2.44 -25.46
N ARG A 4 -39.35 1.52 -24.73
CA ARG A 4 -39.98 1.81 -23.43
C ARG A 4 -39.29 1.18 -22.21
N PHE A 5 -38.22 0.41 -22.42
CA PHE A 5 -37.48 -0.24 -21.31
C PHE A 5 -36.15 0.46 -20.94
N VAL A 6 -35.63 1.36 -21.77
CA VAL A 6 -34.39 2.12 -21.46
C VAL A 6 -34.67 3.38 -20.63
N SER A 7 -35.89 3.90 -20.65
CA SER A 7 -36.26 5.13 -19.94
C SER A 7 -36.60 4.92 -18.46
N VAL A 8 -36.85 3.67 -18.02
CA VAL A 8 -37.19 3.37 -16.61
C VAL A 8 -35.95 2.96 -15.80
N LEU A 9 -34.92 2.39 -16.43
CA LEU A 9 -33.65 2.05 -15.79
C LEU A 9 -32.70 3.25 -15.63
N PHE A 10 -32.78 4.24 -16.51
CA PHE A 10 -32.02 5.49 -16.36
C PHE A 10 -32.65 6.44 -15.33
N LEU A 11 -33.99 6.49 -15.23
CA LEU A 11 -34.65 7.24 -14.16
C LEU A 11 -34.47 6.58 -12.79
N SER A 12 -34.47 5.25 -12.68
CA SER A 12 -34.26 4.58 -11.40
C SER A 12 -32.82 4.65 -10.90
N MET A 13 -31.81 4.66 -11.80
CA MET A 13 -30.42 4.91 -11.41
C MET A 13 -30.12 6.38 -11.07
N LEU A 14 -30.79 7.34 -11.70
CA LEU A 14 -30.68 8.76 -11.32
C LEU A 14 -31.37 9.05 -9.98
N ILE A 15 -32.48 8.37 -9.66
CA ILE A 15 -33.15 8.50 -8.35
C ILE A 15 -32.36 7.79 -7.24
N LEU A 16 -31.60 6.73 -7.54
CA LEU A 16 -30.70 6.07 -6.58
C LEU A 16 -29.36 6.79 -6.41
N HIS A 17 -28.80 7.44 -7.46
CA HIS A 17 -27.61 8.28 -7.31
C HIS A 17 -27.93 9.63 -6.64
N SER A 18 -29.10 10.24 -6.87
CA SER A 18 -29.50 11.47 -6.19
C SER A 18 -29.79 11.25 -4.71
N ALA A 19 -30.30 10.06 -4.31
CA ALA A 19 -30.57 9.74 -2.91
C ALA A 19 -29.31 9.36 -2.10
N PHE A 20 -28.23 8.87 -2.75
CA PHE A 20 -27.00 8.46 -2.05
C PHE A 20 -25.83 9.43 -2.20
N ALA A 21 -25.80 10.30 -3.22
CA ALA A 21 -24.74 11.29 -3.40
C ALA A 21 -24.93 12.57 -2.57
N GLU A 22 -26.16 12.92 -2.18
CA GLU A 22 -26.45 14.12 -1.36
C GLU A 22 -26.04 14.01 0.11
N ASN A 23 -25.41 12.91 0.54
CA ASN A 23 -25.37 12.53 1.94
C ASN A 23 -23.96 12.31 2.52
N LYS A 24 -22.89 12.75 1.84
CA LYS A 24 -21.51 12.59 2.36
C LYS A 24 -20.87 13.85 2.92
N ASP A 25 -21.27 15.04 2.45
CA ASP A 25 -20.67 16.33 2.84
C ASP A 25 -21.49 17.14 3.86
N LYS A 26 -22.62 16.58 4.31
CA LYS A 26 -23.46 17.20 5.33
C LYS A 26 -22.91 16.91 6.72
N GLU A 27 -22.83 17.96 7.54
CA GLU A 27 -22.36 17.88 8.93
C GLU A 27 -23.13 16.82 9.72
N LEU A 28 -22.41 16.03 10.52
CA LEU A 28 -23.00 14.93 11.28
C LEU A 28 -23.61 15.49 12.57
N VAL A 29 -24.93 15.36 12.73
CA VAL A 29 -25.67 15.87 13.89
C VAL A 29 -26.27 14.71 14.68
N ALA A 30 -26.29 14.80 16.00
CA ALA A 30 -27.05 13.90 16.85
C ALA A 30 -28.05 14.68 17.70
N VAL A 31 -29.20 14.08 18.01
CA VAL A 31 -30.21 14.66 18.89
C VAL A 31 -30.05 14.06 20.29
N HIS A 32 -29.76 14.90 21.26
CA HIS A 32 -29.76 14.54 22.68
C HIS A 32 -31.19 14.52 23.23
N ASP A 33 -31.40 13.83 24.34
CA ASP A 33 -32.70 13.83 25.01
C ASP A 33 -33.11 15.23 25.46
N PHE A 34 -34.37 15.58 25.22
CA PHE A 34 -34.98 16.85 25.58
C PHE A 34 -35.45 16.83 27.03
N ASN A 35 -35.18 17.91 27.77
CA ASN A 35 -35.71 18.08 29.11
C ASN A 35 -37.18 18.51 29.04
N VAL A 36 -38.07 17.83 29.76
CA VAL A 36 -39.49 18.18 29.85
C VAL A 36 -39.90 18.45 31.29
N THR A 37 -40.87 19.34 31.48
CA THR A 37 -41.41 19.65 32.81
C THR A 37 -42.51 18.67 33.22
N PRO A 38 -42.82 18.54 34.53
CA PRO A 38 -43.88 17.65 35.00
C PRO A 38 -45.28 17.95 34.43
N SER A 39 -45.54 19.19 33.97
CA SER A 39 -46.80 19.54 33.30
C SER A 39 -46.92 18.85 31.94
N MET A 40 -45.83 18.77 31.18
CA MET A 40 -45.77 18.02 29.91
C MET A 40 -45.91 16.50 30.15
N GLU A 41 -45.30 15.98 31.21
CA GLU A 41 -45.39 14.55 31.57
C GLU A 41 -46.82 14.11 31.91
N LYS A 42 -47.60 14.95 32.61
CA LYS A 42 -49.03 14.70 32.89
C LYS A 42 -49.86 14.55 31.62
N LEU A 43 -49.46 15.22 30.55
CA LEU A 43 -50.07 15.11 29.21
C LEU A 43 -49.54 13.91 28.42
N LYS A 44 -48.77 13.02 29.07
CA LYS A 44 -48.11 11.86 28.47
C LYS A 44 -47.10 12.21 27.38
N ILE A 45 -46.56 13.44 27.41
CA ILE A 45 -45.50 13.89 26.51
C ILE A 45 -44.18 13.78 27.26
N ASN A 46 -43.26 12.97 26.74
CA ASN A 46 -41.92 12.79 27.32
C ASN A 46 -40.83 13.35 26.40
N GLY A 47 -39.65 13.61 26.96
CA GLY A 47 -38.47 14.10 26.23
C GLY A 47 -38.05 13.19 25.09
N TRP A 48 -38.23 11.87 25.28
CA TRP A 48 -37.90 10.87 24.29
C TRP A 48 -38.68 11.03 22.99
N TRP A 49 -39.99 11.30 23.09
CA TRP A 49 -40.89 11.52 21.95
C TRP A 49 -40.53 12.82 21.20
N ILE A 50 -40.24 13.90 21.93
CA ILE A 50 -39.84 15.18 21.33
C ILE A 50 -38.52 15.02 20.56
N SER A 51 -37.56 14.30 21.14
CA SER A 51 -36.26 14.03 20.53
C SER A 51 -36.39 13.17 19.27
N GLU A 52 -37.22 12.12 19.30
CA GLU A 52 -37.49 11.29 18.12
C GLU A 52 -38.16 12.10 17.01
N ARG A 53 -39.11 12.97 17.36
CA ARG A 53 -39.73 13.85 16.37
C ARG A 53 -38.72 14.82 15.78
N MET A 54 -37.90 15.47 16.59
CA MET A 54 -36.84 16.38 16.14
C MET A 54 -35.82 15.68 15.24
N GLU A 55 -35.41 14.45 15.58
CA GLU A 55 -34.57 13.60 14.72
C GLU A 55 -35.22 13.41 13.35
N ASN A 56 -36.51 13.04 13.32
CA ASN A 56 -37.25 12.85 12.07
C ASN A 56 -37.35 14.14 11.25
N GLU A 57 -37.61 15.30 11.88
CA GLU A 57 -37.66 16.59 11.16
C GLU A 57 -36.29 16.98 10.59
N LEU A 58 -35.21 16.75 11.33
CA LEU A 58 -33.85 16.99 10.85
C LEU A 58 -33.48 16.05 9.69
N VAL A 59 -33.89 14.77 9.76
CA VAL A 59 -33.74 13.82 8.64
C VAL A 59 -34.53 14.29 7.43
N GLN A 60 -35.80 14.66 7.61
CA GLN A 60 -36.69 15.11 6.53
C GLN A 60 -36.24 16.43 5.91
N SER A 61 -35.58 17.30 6.69
CA SER A 61 -34.96 18.50 6.14
C SER A 61 -33.93 18.17 5.07
N GLY A 62 -33.29 16.99 5.17
CA GLY A 62 -32.20 16.56 4.31
C GLY A 62 -30.93 17.37 4.50
N LYS A 63 -30.82 18.26 5.49
CA LYS A 63 -29.71 19.24 5.61
C LYS A 63 -28.54 18.75 6.46
N TYR A 64 -28.80 17.82 7.37
CA TYR A 64 -27.77 17.19 8.20
C TYR A 64 -27.78 15.68 8.01
N ARG A 65 -26.63 15.05 8.26
CA ARG A 65 -26.58 13.61 8.45
C ARG A 65 -26.88 13.31 9.91
N VAL A 66 -28.07 12.81 10.17
CA VAL A 66 -28.48 12.52 11.54
C VAL A 66 -27.90 11.17 11.97
N VAL A 67 -27.18 11.17 13.10
CA VAL A 67 -26.77 9.93 13.78
C VAL A 67 -28.02 9.32 14.37
N THR A 68 -28.48 8.23 13.76
CA THR A 68 -29.73 7.61 14.17
C THR A 68 -29.65 7.08 15.59
N ARG A 69 -30.77 7.11 16.30
CA ARG A 69 -30.88 6.53 17.65
C ARG A 69 -30.41 5.08 17.74
N ALA A 70 -30.70 4.26 16.74
CA ALA A 70 -30.22 2.88 16.69
C ALA A 70 -28.68 2.80 16.70
N ARG A 71 -28.01 3.74 16.01
CA ARG A 71 -26.55 3.85 16.02
C ARG A 71 -26.03 4.38 17.34
N ILE A 72 -26.67 5.39 17.93
CA ILE A 72 -26.30 5.92 19.26
C ILE A 72 -26.39 4.80 20.31
N ALA A 73 -27.52 4.09 20.38
CA ALA A 73 -27.73 3.00 21.32
C ALA A 73 -26.71 1.87 21.14
N LYS A 74 -26.36 1.53 19.90
CA LYS A 74 -25.32 0.55 19.58
C LYS A 74 -23.95 1.00 20.09
N VAL A 75 -23.54 2.23 19.79
CA VAL A 75 -22.23 2.77 20.19
C VAL A 75 -22.12 2.91 21.71
N LEU A 76 -23.16 3.39 22.38
CA LEU A 76 -23.17 3.49 23.85
C LEU A 76 -23.08 2.12 24.51
N LYS A 77 -23.77 1.11 23.97
CA LYS A 77 -23.68 -0.28 24.43
C LYS A 77 -22.28 -0.88 24.21
N GLU A 78 -21.66 -0.62 23.06
CA GLU A 78 -20.30 -1.08 22.74
C GLU A 78 -19.24 -0.42 23.65
N GLN A 79 -19.49 0.81 24.10
CA GLN A 79 -18.60 1.58 24.97
C GLN A 79 -18.89 1.38 26.48
N ASN A 80 -19.87 0.53 26.84
CA ASN A 80 -20.35 0.35 28.23
C ASN A 80 -20.78 1.67 28.92
N ILE A 81 -21.36 2.61 28.17
CA ILE A 81 -21.84 3.90 28.69
C ILE A 81 -23.36 3.85 28.86
N SER A 82 -23.86 4.23 30.04
CA SER A 82 -25.30 4.34 30.29
C SER A 82 -25.88 5.59 29.61
N ALA A 83 -26.95 5.41 28.83
CA ALA A 83 -27.72 6.50 28.23
C ALA A 83 -28.64 7.12 29.29
N GLY A 84 -28.07 7.97 30.15
CA GLY A 84 -28.81 8.67 31.20
C GLY A 84 -28.71 10.20 31.08
N PRO A 85 -29.56 10.96 31.82
CA PRO A 85 -29.57 12.42 31.82
C PRO A 85 -28.25 13.08 32.24
N SER A 86 -27.33 12.30 32.82
CA SER A 86 -26.02 12.73 33.26
C SER A 86 -24.98 12.83 32.14
N LEU A 87 -25.25 12.26 30.96
CA LEU A 87 -24.33 12.33 29.82
C LEU A 87 -24.35 13.75 29.26
N GLN A 88 -23.20 14.42 29.24
CA GLN A 88 -23.14 15.77 28.69
C GLN A 88 -23.27 15.73 27.16
N PRO A 89 -23.98 16.69 26.53
CA PRO A 89 -24.17 16.73 25.08
C PRO A 89 -22.87 16.62 24.28
N GLN A 90 -21.80 17.29 24.73
CA GLN A 90 -20.49 17.31 24.08
C GLN A 90 -19.79 15.96 24.16
N GLU A 91 -19.94 15.25 25.28
CA GLU A 91 -19.42 13.89 25.45
C GLU A 91 -20.15 12.92 24.54
N LEU A 92 -21.48 13.01 24.46
CA LEU A 92 -22.28 12.24 23.51
C LEU A 92 -21.77 12.47 22.08
N GLY A 93 -21.55 13.72 21.67
CA GLY A 93 -21.06 14.07 20.34
C GLY A 93 -19.72 13.41 20.01
N LYS A 94 -18.76 13.44 20.95
CA LYS A 94 -17.47 12.74 20.79
C LYS A 94 -17.62 11.23 20.68
N ILE A 95 -18.46 10.63 21.51
CA ILE A 95 -18.69 9.18 21.53
C ILE A 95 -19.28 8.69 20.20
N VAL A 96 -20.26 9.43 19.67
CA VAL A 96 -20.99 9.01 18.45
C VAL A 96 -20.39 9.58 17.16
N GLY A 97 -19.31 10.36 17.26
CA GLY A 97 -18.65 11.02 16.15
C GLY A 97 -19.47 12.12 15.47
N ALA A 98 -20.42 12.73 16.22
CA ALA A 98 -21.21 13.85 15.74
C ALA A 98 -20.46 15.17 15.96
N GLN A 99 -20.46 16.03 14.95
CA GLN A 99 -19.89 17.37 15.00
C GLN A 99 -20.79 18.32 15.77
N TYR A 100 -22.11 18.17 15.62
CA TYR A 100 -23.12 18.98 16.30
C TYR A 100 -24.09 18.14 17.10
N ILE A 101 -24.62 18.74 18.16
CA ILE A 101 -25.58 18.12 19.05
C ILE A 101 -26.77 19.05 19.21
N VAL A 102 -27.97 18.53 18.92
CA VAL A 102 -29.23 19.23 19.17
C VAL A 102 -29.72 18.85 20.55
N THR A 103 -29.97 19.83 21.41
CA THR A 103 -30.56 19.67 22.74
C THR A 103 -31.74 20.60 22.89
N GLY A 104 -32.59 20.39 23.91
CA GLY A 104 -33.65 21.34 24.15
C GLY A 104 -34.40 21.11 25.46
N GLN A 105 -35.29 22.05 25.74
CA GLN A 105 -36.21 22.01 26.87
C GLN A 105 -37.61 22.37 26.39
N ALA A 106 -38.62 21.63 26.85
CA ALA A 106 -40.02 21.92 26.57
C ALA A 106 -40.83 22.00 27.87
N ASP A 107 -41.69 23.02 27.94
CA ASP A 107 -42.55 23.30 29.08
C ASP A 107 -43.97 23.66 28.62
N TYR A 108 -44.95 23.35 29.45
CA TYR A 108 -46.32 23.84 29.32
C TYR A 108 -46.70 24.59 30.60
N SER A 109 -46.83 25.90 30.48
CA SER A 109 -47.17 26.82 31.57
C SER A 109 -48.01 27.97 31.03
N ASP A 110 -48.93 28.48 31.86
CA ASP A 110 -49.79 29.64 31.55
C ASP A 110 -50.56 29.54 30.22
N GLY A 111 -51.01 28.33 29.86
CA GLY A 111 -51.74 28.08 28.60
C GLY A 111 -50.87 28.22 27.34
N LYS A 112 -49.54 28.08 27.47
CA LYS A 112 -48.58 28.17 26.36
C LYS A 112 -47.62 26.98 26.37
N ILE A 113 -47.22 26.56 25.18
CA ILE A 113 -46.12 25.63 24.94
C ILE A 113 -44.86 26.46 24.74
N ASN A 114 -43.87 26.27 25.59
CA ASN A 114 -42.56 26.92 25.51
C ASN A 114 -41.51 25.87 25.14
N ILE A 115 -40.80 26.05 24.03
CA ILE A 115 -39.74 25.13 23.59
C ILE A 115 -38.49 25.94 23.29
N VAL A 116 -37.36 25.52 23.85
CA VAL A 116 -36.03 26.04 23.51
C VAL A 116 -35.22 24.90 22.92
N VAL A 117 -34.57 25.14 21.78
CA VAL A 117 -33.72 24.18 21.08
C VAL A 117 -32.36 24.80 20.83
N ASN A 118 -31.29 24.08 21.17
CA ASN A 118 -29.91 24.52 21.03
C ASN A 118 -29.15 23.58 20.08
N LEU A 119 -28.33 24.15 19.20
CA LEU A 119 -27.32 23.45 18.41
C LEU A 119 -25.95 23.71 19.05
N ILE A 120 -25.33 22.67 19.58
CA ILE A 120 -24.07 22.71 20.31
C ILE A 120 -22.97 22.16 19.41
N ASP A 121 -21.83 22.85 19.32
CA ASP A 121 -20.62 22.35 18.66
C ASP A 121 -19.87 21.40 19.60
N ALA A 122 -19.89 20.10 19.28
CA ALA A 122 -19.26 19.07 20.11
C ALA A 122 -17.73 19.03 19.98
N SER A 123 -17.16 19.70 18.98
CA SER A 123 -15.70 19.77 18.78
C SER A 123 -15.01 20.71 19.79
N LYS A 124 -15.77 21.67 20.36
CA LYS A 124 -15.22 22.66 21.30
C LYS A 124 -15.28 22.18 22.74
N LYS A 125 -14.23 22.50 23.53
CA LYS A 125 -14.08 22.04 24.94
C LYS A 125 -15.25 22.42 25.87
N ALA A 126 -15.90 23.56 25.63
CA ALA A 126 -17.02 24.03 26.45
C ALA A 126 -18.40 23.70 25.87
N GLY A 127 -18.47 23.11 24.67
CA GLY A 127 -19.71 22.93 23.92
C GLY A 127 -20.48 24.23 23.74
N GLU A 128 -19.87 25.12 22.97
CA GLU A 128 -20.45 26.40 22.63
C GLU A 128 -21.80 26.20 21.93
N ILE A 129 -22.82 26.92 22.42
CA ILE A 129 -24.11 26.99 21.75
C ILE A 129 -23.90 27.80 20.48
N LYS A 130 -23.89 27.11 19.33
CA LYS A 130 -23.73 27.74 18.03
C LYS A 130 -24.99 28.49 17.61
N ARG A 131 -26.16 27.94 17.94
CA ARG A 131 -27.48 28.54 17.72
C ARG A 131 -28.46 28.12 18.81
N SER A 132 -29.34 29.03 19.20
CA SER A 132 -30.47 28.76 20.09
C SER A 132 -31.72 29.36 19.48
N PHE A 133 -32.81 28.59 19.48
CA PHE A 133 -34.11 29.05 19.02
C PHE A 133 -35.16 28.69 20.05
N ASP A 134 -36.01 29.66 20.35
CA ASP A 134 -37.18 29.47 21.19
C ASP A 134 -38.49 29.62 20.40
N ALA A 135 -39.53 28.99 20.90
CA ALA A 135 -40.91 29.16 20.46
C ALA A 135 -41.82 29.17 21.68
N SER A 136 -42.67 30.18 21.78
CA SER A 136 -43.74 30.27 22.78
C SER A 136 -45.08 30.41 22.08
N VAL A 137 -45.94 29.40 22.22
CA VAL A 137 -47.16 29.26 21.43
C VAL A 137 -48.37 29.02 22.35
N PRO A 138 -49.39 29.90 22.37
CA PRO A 138 -50.62 29.68 23.13
C PRO A 138 -51.32 28.40 22.69
N SER A 139 -51.77 27.54 23.60
CA SER A 139 -52.47 26.29 23.30
C SER A 139 -53.40 25.88 24.44
N ALA A 140 -54.56 25.32 24.12
CA ALA A 140 -55.37 24.61 25.11
C ALA A 140 -54.67 23.30 25.52
N GLU A 141 -54.89 22.86 26.77
CA GLU A 141 -54.21 21.69 27.36
C GLU A 141 -54.43 20.40 26.56
N GLY A 142 -55.65 20.20 26.03
CA GLY A 142 -55.99 19.04 25.18
C GLY A 142 -55.40 19.08 23.76
N GLU A 143 -54.86 20.22 23.32
CA GLU A 143 -54.30 20.42 21.97
C GLU A 143 -52.77 20.45 21.94
N VAL A 144 -52.11 20.37 23.11
CA VAL A 144 -50.65 20.48 23.20
C VAL A 144 -49.94 19.42 22.33
N ALA A 145 -50.41 18.17 22.39
CA ALA A 145 -49.84 17.07 21.63
C ALA A 145 -50.00 17.22 20.10
N SER A 146 -51.12 17.79 19.63
CA SER A 146 -51.36 17.95 18.19
C SER A 146 -50.59 19.12 17.58
N ARG A 147 -50.20 20.12 18.40
CA ARG A 147 -49.48 21.32 17.93
C ARG A 147 -47.96 21.20 17.99
N LEU A 148 -47.44 20.36 18.87
CA LEU A 148 -46.01 20.09 19.01
C LEU A 148 -45.29 19.76 17.68
N PRO A 149 -45.82 18.89 16.80
CA PRO A 149 -45.15 18.53 15.55
C PRO A 149 -44.86 19.74 14.65
N GLU A 150 -45.83 20.64 14.47
CA GLU A 150 -45.67 21.83 13.63
C GLU A 150 -44.63 22.81 14.22
N ILE A 151 -44.63 22.97 15.54
CA ILE A 151 -43.65 23.81 16.25
C ILE A 151 -42.24 23.25 16.07
N LEU A 152 -42.07 21.93 16.24
CA LEU A 152 -40.78 21.25 16.09
C LEU A 152 -40.28 21.26 14.63
N GLN A 153 -41.17 21.09 13.66
CA GLN A 153 -40.86 21.22 12.24
C GLN A 153 -40.34 22.62 11.91
N ASN A 154 -41.00 23.66 12.40
CA ASN A 154 -40.57 25.05 12.21
C ASN A 154 -39.20 25.32 12.86
N LEU A 155 -38.98 24.82 14.07
CA LEU A 155 -37.69 24.95 14.78
C LEU A 155 -36.56 24.19 14.05
N ALA A 156 -36.83 22.96 13.59
CA ALA A 156 -35.91 22.17 12.78
C ALA A 156 -35.53 22.90 11.48
N GLY A 157 -36.50 23.54 10.83
CA GLY A 157 -36.29 24.35 9.64
C GLY A 157 -35.32 25.52 9.85
N LYS A 158 -35.33 26.16 11.03
CA LYS A 158 -34.42 27.26 11.39
C LYS A 158 -32.97 26.83 11.61
N PHE A 159 -32.71 25.54 11.82
CA PHE A 159 -31.35 25.00 11.90
C PHE A 159 -30.68 24.82 10.53
N SER A 160 -31.35 25.10 9.43
CA SER A 160 -30.72 25.06 8.12
C SER A 160 -29.62 26.12 7.93
N MET A 161 -28.61 25.82 7.12
CA MET A 161 -27.78 26.89 6.54
C MET A 161 -28.69 27.85 5.77
N GLY A 162 -28.76 29.09 6.26
CA GLY A 162 -29.36 30.20 5.54
C GLY A 162 -28.43 30.66 4.43
N PRO A 163 -28.91 31.55 3.54
CA PRO A 163 -28.04 32.11 2.52
C PRO A 163 -26.79 32.77 3.12
N GLY A 164 -26.89 33.41 4.30
CA GLY A 164 -25.73 33.99 4.97
C GLY A 164 -24.68 32.96 5.36
N ASP A 165 -25.09 31.81 5.87
CA ASP A 165 -24.17 30.74 6.22
C ASP A 165 -23.41 30.18 5.02
N PHE A 166 -24.08 30.04 3.87
CA PHE A 166 -23.44 29.60 2.63
C PHE A 166 -22.40 30.61 2.12
N LEU A 167 -22.67 31.90 2.31
CA LEU A 167 -21.70 32.96 2.01
C LEU A 167 -20.44 32.84 2.87
N ASP A 168 -20.61 32.71 4.20
CA ASP A 168 -19.46 32.63 5.12
C ASP A 168 -18.66 31.34 4.92
N TYR A 169 -19.34 30.20 4.71
CA TYR A 169 -18.71 28.92 4.43
C TYR A 169 -17.92 28.95 3.11
N GLY A 170 -18.49 29.53 2.05
CA GLY A 170 -17.77 29.68 0.76
C GLY A 170 -16.52 30.55 0.88
N LEU A 171 -16.57 31.60 1.70
CA LEU A 171 -15.41 32.46 1.99
C LEU A 171 -14.33 31.73 2.79
N GLU A 172 -14.72 30.90 3.75
CA GLU A 172 -13.81 30.07 4.53
C GLU A 172 -13.14 29.00 3.66
N MET A 173 -13.90 28.30 2.82
CA MET A 173 -13.37 27.26 1.93
C MET A 173 -12.36 27.83 0.92
N MET A 174 -12.61 29.02 0.36
CA MET A 174 -11.60 29.71 -0.47
C MET A 174 -10.31 30.03 0.29
N ARG A 175 -10.40 30.48 1.55
CA ARG A 175 -9.20 30.75 2.37
C ARG A 175 -8.40 29.47 2.62
N ASN A 176 -9.11 28.35 2.76
CA ASN A 176 -8.53 27.03 2.98
C ASN A 176 -8.08 26.33 1.68
N GLY A 177 -8.30 26.94 0.51
CA GLY A 177 -7.94 26.39 -0.79
C GLY A 177 -8.88 25.30 -1.31
N ASP A 178 -10.03 25.09 -0.67
CA ASP A 178 -11.08 24.18 -1.13
C ASP A 178 -12.04 24.89 -2.08
N TYR A 179 -11.58 25.09 -3.31
CA TYR A 179 -12.32 25.86 -4.31
C TYR A 179 -13.59 25.17 -4.80
N GLU A 180 -13.69 23.84 -4.73
CA GLU A 180 -14.90 23.11 -5.14
C GLU A 180 -16.01 23.26 -4.10
N ALA A 181 -15.68 23.08 -2.82
CA ALA A 181 -16.62 23.34 -1.74
C ALA A 181 -17.06 24.81 -1.72
N ALA A 182 -16.14 25.74 -2.01
CA ALA A 182 -16.48 27.15 -2.16
C ALA A 182 -17.45 27.43 -3.32
N VAL A 183 -17.24 26.80 -4.49
CA VAL A 183 -18.15 26.94 -5.64
C VAL A 183 -19.55 26.42 -5.32
N GLN A 184 -19.65 25.26 -4.67
CA GLN A 184 -20.94 24.69 -4.26
C GLN A 184 -21.65 25.61 -3.24
N ALA A 185 -20.91 26.09 -2.24
CA ALA A 185 -21.44 27.02 -1.24
C ALA A 185 -21.98 28.30 -1.90
N PHE A 186 -21.27 28.88 -2.86
CA PHE A 186 -21.74 30.07 -3.55
C PHE A 186 -22.94 29.82 -4.47
N MET A 187 -23.06 28.63 -5.08
CA MET A 187 -24.27 28.28 -5.85
C MET A 187 -25.51 28.15 -4.96
N GLU A 188 -25.38 27.56 -3.77
CA GLU A 188 -26.48 27.47 -2.81
C GLU A 188 -26.85 28.85 -2.22
N PHE A 189 -25.86 29.71 -1.98
CA PHE A 189 -26.07 31.12 -1.66
C PHE A 189 -26.91 31.84 -2.73
N GLU A 190 -26.55 31.71 -4.02
CA GLU A 190 -27.29 32.35 -5.13
C GLU A 190 -28.73 31.82 -5.26
N ARG A 191 -28.95 30.53 -4.99
CA ARG A 191 -30.30 29.94 -5.00
C ARG A 191 -31.18 30.47 -3.88
N GLY A 192 -30.58 30.80 -2.74
CA GLY A 192 -31.29 31.24 -1.54
C GLY A 192 -31.68 32.73 -1.53
N ILE A 193 -31.27 33.53 -2.52
CA ILE A 193 -31.39 34.99 -2.48
C ILE A 193 -31.90 35.56 -3.80
N ASP A 194 -32.89 36.44 -3.73
CA ASP A 194 -33.31 37.27 -4.86
C ASP A 194 -32.58 38.63 -4.83
N ILE A 195 -31.39 38.67 -5.43
CA ILE A 195 -30.54 39.87 -5.47
C ILE A 195 -31.28 41.06 -6.10
N LYS A 196 -32.14 40.82 -7.10
CA LYS A 196 -32.90 41.89 -7.77
C LYS A 196 -33.90 42.53 -6.83
N LYS A 197 -34.54 41.75 -5.95
CA LYS A 197 -35.43 42.28 -4.91
C LYS A 197 -34.68 43.09 -3.86
N ILE A 198 -33.49 42.65 -3.46
CA ILE A 198 -32.64 43.40 -2.52
C ILE A 198 -32.21 44.74 -3.14
N ASP A 199 -31.76 44.74 -4.40
CA ASP A 199 -31.39 45.97 -5.11
C ASP A 199 -32.56 46.94 -5.27
N ALA A 200 -33.74 46.41 -5.59
CA ALA A 200 -34.97 47.21 -5.67
C ALA A 200 -35.32 47.81 -4.30
N LEU A 201 -35.22 47.03 -3.23
CA LEU A 201 -35.50 47.46 -1.86
C LEU A 201 -34.57 48.59 -1.42
N ILE A 202 -33.26 48.50 -1.69
CA ILE A 202 -32.30 49.57 -1.38
C ILE A 202 -32.70 50.88 -2.09
N LYS A 203 -33.15 50.81 -3.34
CA LYS A 203 -33.58 51.98 -4.13
C LYS A 203 -34.88 52.62 -3.62
N THR A 204 -35.69 51.91 -2.84
CA THR A 204 -36.93 52.48 -2.26
C THR A 204 -36.67 53.44 -1.11
N VAL A 205 -35.49 53.42 -0.51
CA VAL A 205 -35.13 54.34 0.57
C VAL A 205 -34.66 55.66 -0.02
N THR A 206 -35.51 56.68 0.02
CA THR A 206 -35.19 58.07 -0.38
C THR A 206 -34.65 58.88 0.81
N ASP A 207 -33.62 58.39 1.48
CA ASP A 207 -32.94 59.11 2.57
C ASP A 207 -31.76 59.91 2.00
N LYS A 208 -31.78 61.25 2.14
CA LYS A 208 -30.67 62.12 1.70
C LYS A 208 -29.37 61.88 2.49
N HIS A 209 -29.44 61.14 3.60
CA HIS A 209 -28.30 60.79 4.47
C HIS A 209 -28.18 59.26 4.70
N LEU A 210 -28.62 58.48 3.72
CA LEU A 210 -28.63 57.00 3.74
C LEU A 210 -27.32 56.36 4.26
N GLU A 211 -26.18 56.93 3.89
CA GLU A 211 -24.85 56.47 4.29
C GLU A 211 -24.59 56.64 5.80
N LYS A 212 -24.87 57.82 6.36
CA LYS A 212 -24.77 58.06 7.82
C LYS A 212 -25.77 57.21 8.61
N SER A 213 -26.98 57.05 8.08
CA SER A 213 -28.01 56.18 8.67
C SER A 213 -27.54 54.72 8.73
N ALA A 214 -26.93 54.21 7.65
CA ALA A 214 -26.41 52.84 7.60
C ALA A 214 -25.18 52.62 8.50
N GLU A 215 -24.27 53.61 8.61
CA GLU A 215 -23.08 53.51 9.47
C GLU A 215 -23.46 53.39 10.96
N SER A 216 -24.43 54.20 11.40
CA SER A 216 -24.95 54.20 12.77
C SER A 216 -25.78 52.97 13.15
N LEU A 217 -26.14 52.12 12.18
CA LEU A 217 -26.95 50.93 12.41
C LEU A 217 -26.17 49.86 13.19
N ASN A 218 -26.70 49.47 14.36
CA ASN A 218 -26.18 48.37 15.15
C ASN A 218 -26.73 47.04 14.60
N ILE A 219 -25.91 46.31 13.85
CA ILE A 219 -26.30 45.04 13.23
C ILE A 219 -25.82 43.89 14.13
N PRO A 220 -26.69 42.96 14.53
CA PRO A 220 -26.26 41.74 15.22
C PRO A 220 -25.38 40.89 14.30
N GLY A 221 -24.16 40.58 14.75
CA GLY A 221 -23.24 39.68 14.04
C GLY A 221 -21.99 40.38 13.49
N ASN A 222 -20.93 39.57 13.29
CA ASN A 222 -19.59 40.01 12.88
C ASN A 222 -19.20 39.50 11.49
N THR A 223 -20.00 38.63 10.87
CA THR A 223 -19.72 38.07 9.55
C THR A 223 -20.66 38.61 8.47
N PRO A 224 -20.21 38.64 7.22
CA PRO A 224 -21.05 39.01 6.07
C PRO A 224 -22.35 38.19 5.98
N GLY A 225 -22.27 36.89 6.26
CA GLY A 225 -23.42 36.01 6.29
C GLY A 225 -24.45 36.42 7.35
N GLN A 226 -24.00 36.70 8.57
CA GLN A 226 -24.87 37.15 9.66
C GLN A 226 -25.59 38.46 9.33
N MET A 227 -24.89 39.42 8.70
CA MET A 227 -25.51 40.68 8.27
C MET A 227 -26.58 40.46 7.21
N LEU A 228 -26.34 39.53 6.28
CA LEU A 228 -27.30 39.16 5.24
C LEU A 228 -28.55 38.49 5.83
N ASP A 229 -28.37 37.49 6.69
CA ASP A 229 -29.48 36.77 7.32
C ASP A 229 -30.33 37.72 8.17
N TYR A 230 -29.70 38.66 8.88
CA TYR A 230 -30.40 39.70 9.63
C TYR A 230 -31.23 40.62 8.71
N GLY A 231 -30.67 41.03 7.56
CA GLY A 231 -31.41 41.82 6.57
C GLY A 231 -32.63 41.07 6.00
N LEU A 232 -32.49 39.77 5.73
CA LEU A 232 -33.58 38.91 5.26
C LEU A 232 -34.66 38.72 6.33
N GLU A 233 -34.26 38.58 7.59
CA GLU A 233 -35.17 38.50 8.72
C GLU A 233 -36.01 39.79 8.88
N LEU A 234 -35.40 40.96 8.69
CA LEU A 234 -36.10 42.25 8.70
C LEU A 234 -37.13 42.37 7.57
N ILE A 235 -36.82 41.85 6.37
CA ILE A 235 -37.82 41.74 5.28
C ILE A 235 -39.02 40.90 5.74
N ASN A 236 -38.77 39.73 6.34
CA ASN A 236 -39.83 38.84 6.80
C ASN A 236 -40.68 39.46 7.92
N LYS A 237 -40.08 40.30 8.76
CA LYS A 237 -40.76 41.08 9.81
C LYS A 237 -41.49 42.33 9.28
N GLY A 238 -41.35 42.66 8.00
CA GLY A 238 -41.95 43.84 7.37
C GLY A 238 -41.19 45.15 7.64
N ASP A 239 -40.01 45.12 8.29
CA ASP A 239 -39.17 46.29 8.51
C ASP A 239 -38.27 46.55 7.30
N LEU A 240 -38.91 46.93 6.20
CA LEU A 240 -38.28 47.14 4.90
C LEU A 240 -37.24 48.27 4.93
N LYS A 241 -37.41 49.28 5.78
CA LYS A 241 -36.49 50.41 5.90
C LYS A 241 -35.18 50.00 6.57
N GLN A 242 -35.24 49.26 7.68
CA GLN A 242 -34.02 48.75 8.32
C GLN A 242 -33.34 47.70 7.43
N ALA A 243 -34.12 46.80 6.82
CA ALA A 243 -33.58 45.82 5.87
C ALA A 243 -32.76 46.49 4.76
N ALA A 244 -33.32 47.54 4.14
CA ALA A 244 -32.63 48.30 3.10
C ALA A 244 -31.31 48.93 3.58
N LEU A 245 -31.26 49.48 4.81
CA LEU A 245 -30.04 50.05 5.38
C LEU A 245 -28.97 48.97 5.68
N VAL A 246 -29.40 47.79 6.16
CA VAL A 246 -28.52 46.63 6.37
C VAL A 246 -27.89 46.18 5.05
N PHE A 247 -28.70 46.01 4.00
CA PHE A 247 -28.19 45.60 2.69
C PHE A 247 -27.34 46.69 2.03
N TYR A 248 -27.65 47.98 2.23
CA TYR A 248 -26.81 49.09 1.76
C TYR A 248 -25.43 49.06 2.42
N LYS A 249 -25.36 48.82 3.74
CA LYS A 249 -24.10 48.65 4.47
C LYS A 249 -23.31 47.43 3.99
N LEU A 250 -23.99 46.32 3.70
CA LEU A 250 -23.39 45.11 3.15
C LEU A 250 -22.84 45.35 1.74
N GLN A 251 -23.58 46.03 0.86
CA GLN A 251 -23.19 46.34 -0.52
C GLN A 251 -21.97 47.28 -0.60
N ASN A 252 -21.92 48.28 0.25
CA ASN A 252 -20.82 49.25 0.30
C ASN A 252 -19.64 48.80 1.18
N SER A 253 -19.78 47.68 1.89
CA SER A 253 -18.62 46.99 2.45
C SER A 253 -17.71 46.51 1.31
N LYS A 254 -16.39 46.44 1.55
CA LYS A 254 -15.39 45.92 0.58
C LYS A 254 -15.66 44.48 0.08
N LEU A 255 -16.71 43.83 0.57
CA LEU A 255 -16.96 42.40 0.45
C LEU A 255 -18.08 42.05 -0.55
N ALA A 256 -19.14 42.87 -0.66
CA ALA A 256 -20.21 42.62 -1.62
C ALA A 256 -19.81 42.90 -3.08
N SER A 257 -18.97 43.91 -3.32
CA SER A 257 -18.31 44.14 -4.61
C SER A 257 -17.37 43.00 -5.03
N ARG A 258 -17.09 42.04 -4.13
CA ARG A 258 -16.23 40.89 -4.37
C ARG A 258 -16.97 39.56 -4.60
N ILE A 259 -18.25 39.41 -4.26
CA ILE A 259 -18.92 38.07 -4.29
C ILE A 259 -18.90 37.44 -5.69
N ASN A 260 -19.29 38.17 -6.73
CA ASN A 260 -19.22 37.68 -8.12
C ASN A 260 -17.77 37.40 -8.57
N SER A 261 -16.82 38.28 -8.18
CA SER A 261 -15.40 38.11 -8.48
C SER A 261 -14.80 36.88 -7.77
N LEU A 262 -15.26 36.59 -6.56
CA LEU A 262 -14.85 35.45 -5.74
C LEU A 262 -15.38 34.13 -6.29
N MET A 263 -16.61 34.09 -6.81
CA MET A 263 -17.12 32.93 -7.52
C MET A 263 -16.30 32.62 -8.79
N GLN A 264 -15.96 33.65 -9.58
CA GLN A 264 -15.12 33.47 -10.77
C GLN A 264 -13.70 33.02 -10.39
N LEU A 265 -13.13 33.58 -9.32
CA LEU A 265 -11.86 33.13 -8.74
C LEU A 265 -11.92 31.66 -8.31
N ALA A 266 -12.97 31.24 -7.61
CA ALA A 266 -13.14 29.85 -7.17
C ALA A 266 -13.31 28.88 -8.35
N LYS A 267 -14.10 29.24 -9.37
CA LYS A 267 -14.23 28.45 -10.61
C LYS A 267 -12.87 28.32 -11.34
N SER A 268 -12.13 29.42 -11.46
CA SER A 268 -10.79 29.40 -12.08
C SER A 268 -9.77 28.58 -11.27
N GLY A 269 -9.87 28.62 -9.94
CA GLY A 269 -9.05 27.83 -9.02
C GLY A 269 -9.33 26.33 -9.14
N ALA A 270 -10.61 25.93 -9.19
CA ALA A 270 -11.02 24.55 -9.41
C ALA A 270 -10.57 24.03 -10.78
N GLN A 271 -10.68 24.84 -11.84
CA GLN A 271 -10.22 24.47 -13.18
C GLN A 271 -8.69 24.26 -13.21
N LYS A 272 -7.91 25.18 -12.64
CA LYS A 272 -6.45 25.02 -12.52
C LYS A 272 -6.07 23.79 -11.70
N LYS A 273 -6.77 23.53 -10.59
CA LYS A 273 -6.58 22.32 -9.78
C LYS A 273 -6.76 21.07 -10.65
N ASN A 274 -7.88 20.95 -11.36
CA ASN A 274 -8.19 19.80 -12.20
C ASN A 274 -7.15 19.58 -13.32
N GLU A 275 -6.60 20.65 -13.89
CA GLU A 275 -5.53 20.58 -14.89
C GLU A 275 -4.23 20.01 -14.31
N VAL A 276 -3.84 20.42 -13.10
CA VAL A 276 -2.66 19.89 -12.40
C VAL A 276 -2.85 18.41 -12.07
N ILE A 277 -4.04 18.01 -11.58
CA ILE A 277 -4.36 16.60 -11.30
C ILE A 277 -4.25 15.75 -12.56
N GLY A 278 -4.84 16.23 -13.67
CA GLY A 278 -4.80 15.54 -14.96
C GLY A 278 -3.37 15.36 -15.47
N THR A 279 -2.53 16.38 -15.32
CA THR A 279 -1.12 16.35 -15.76
C THR A 279 -0.31 15.32 -14.99
N ILE A 280 -0.43 15.26 -13.66
CA ILE A 280 0.30 14.31 -12.82
C ILE A 280 -0.14 12.87 -13.13
N LEU A 281 -1.45 12.63 -13.26
CA LEU A 281 -1.97 11.32 -13.61
C LEU A 281 -1.50 10.86 -15.00
N ALA A 282 -1.49 11.76 -15.99
CA ALA A 282 -1.00 11.45 -17.33
C ALA A 282 0.50 11.13 -17.32
N SER A 283 1.31 11.92 -16.60
CA SER A 283 2.73 11.70 -16.42
C SER A 283 3.04 10.33 -15.81
N ALA A 284 2.34 9.95 -14.74
CA ALA A 284 2.52 8.65 -14.09
C ALA A 284 2.05 7.48 -14.98
N ARG A 285 0.93 7.64 -15.71
CA ARG A 285 0.45 6.64 -16.67
C ARG A 285 1.44 6.42 -17.80
N GLN A 286 2.01 7.48 -18.35
CA GLN A 286 3.01 7.38 -19.41
C GLN A 286 4.24 6.59 -18.94
N LYS A 287 4.72 6.83 -17.72
CA LYS A 287 5.83 6.05 -17.13
C LYS A 287 5.46 4.57 -16.97
N PHE A 288 4.23 4.30 -16.54
CA PHE A 288 3.74 2.93 -16.39
C PHE A 288 3.61 2.20 -17.73
N GLU A 289 3.06 2.86 -18.76
CA GLU A 289 3.00 2.31 -20.12
C GLU A 289 4.41 2.03 -20.68
N ASN A 290 5.36 2.94 -20.45
CA ASN A 290 6.75 2.71 -20.82
C ASN A 290 7.35 1.51 -20.07
N ALA A 291 7.00 1.29 -18.81
CA ALA A 291 7.44 0.10 -18.06
C ALA A 291 6.88 -1.20 -18.67
N ILE A 292 5.62 -1.19 -19.11
CA ILE A 292 4.98 -2.32 -19.80
C ILE A 292 5.70 -2.60 -21.13
N ILE A 293 5.95 -1.56 -21.93
CA ILE A 293 6.65 -1.68 -23.22
C ILE A 293 8.09 -2.18 -23.02
N SER A 294 8.83 -1.63 -22.05
CA SER A 294 10.22 -1.99 -21.75
C SER A 294 10.35 -3.45 -21.27
N ARG A 295 9.33 -3.98 -20.58
CA ARG A 295 9.25 -5.42 -20.24
C ARG A 295 9.14 -6.31 -21.50
N ASP A 296 8.33 -5.90 -22.48
CA ASP A 296 7.94 -6.72 -23.62
C ASP A 296 8.90 -6.60 -24.83
N LYS A 297 9.49 -5.42 -25.02
CA LYS A 297 10.45 -5.12 -26.09
C LYS A 297 11.76 -4.69 -25.43
N LYS A 298 12.80 -5.52 -25.52
CA LYS A 298 14.15 -5.31 -24.93
C LYS A 298 14.91 -4.06 -25.45
N GLU A 299 14.22 -3.01 -25.89
CA GLU A 299 14.76 -1.92 -26.72
C GLU A 299 14.71 -0.52 -26.06
N GLN A 300 14.46 -0.39 -24.74
CA GLN A 300 14.50 0.93 -24.08
C GLN A 300 15.51 1.03 -22.92
N GLN A 301 16.16 2.20 -22.83
CA GLN A 301 17.32 2.54 -21.98
C GLN A 301 17.09 2.46 -20.45
N LYS A 302 15.87 2.26 -19.96
CA LYS A 302 15.54 2.36 -18.53
C LYS A 302 14.78 1.13 -18.03
N ASP A 303 15.25 0.60 -16.90
CA ASP A 303 14.70 -0.60 -16.26
C ASP A 303 13.19 -0.44 -15.96
N PRO A 304 12.32 -1.38 -16.38
CA PRO A 304 10.88 -1.38 -16.07
C PRO A 304 10.57 -1.19 -14.58
N ALA A 305 11.42 -1.74 -13.71
CA ALA A 305 11.35 -1.59 -12.26
C ALA A 305 11.47 -0.12 -11.84
N VAL A 306 12.48 0.56 -12.38
CA VAL A 306 12.77 1.98 -12.11
C VAL A 306 11.64 2.87 -12.60
N LEU A 307 11.09 2.59 -13.79
CA LEU A 307 9.95 3.35 -14.33
C LEU A 307 8.70 3.25 -13.45
N CYS A 308 8.42 2.06 -12.90
CA CYS A 308 7.34 1.86 -11.95
C CYS A 308 7.58 2.60 -10.63
N ASP A 309 8.81 2.53 -10.10
CA ASP A 309 9.19 3.21 -8.84
C ASP A 309 9.10 4.74 -8.99
N GLU A 310 9.49 5.30 -10.14
CA GLU A 310 9.33 6.72 -10.47
C GLU A 310 7.86 7.13 -10.53
N ALA A 311 7.00 6.32 -11.16
CA ALA A 311 5.57 6.59 -11.24
C ALA A 311 4.90 6.55 -9.85
N ILE A 312 5.22 5.54 -9.03
CA ILE A 312 4.71 5.44 -7.65
C ILE A 312 5.18 6.62 -6.80
N THR A 313 6.46 6.99 -6.89
CA THR A 313 7.03 8.11 -6.13
C THR A 313 6.33 9.43 -6.46
N GLU A 314 6.08 9.69 -7.75
CA GLU A 314 5.35 10.88 -8.22
C GLU A 314 3.92 10.92 -7.64
N LEU A 315 3.20 9.80 -7.69
CA LEU A 315 1.82 9.70 -7.17
C LEU A 315 1.76 9.79 -5.64
N GLN A 316 2.73 9.23 -4.92
CA GLN A 316 2.82 9.34 -3.46
C GLN A 316 3.18 10.76 -3.00
N ALA A 317 4.13 11.41 -3.68
CA ALA A 317 4.46 12.81 -3.44
C ALA A 317 3.23 13.71 -3.67
N PHE A 318 2.43 13.37 -4.68
CA PHE A 318 1.18 14.04 -4.95
C PHE A 318 0.13 13.84 -3.83
N LEU A 319 -0.07 12.62 -3.34
CA LEU A 319 -0.98 12.32 -2.20
C LEU A 319 -0.54 13.00 -0.90
N GLY A 320 0.77 13.20 -0.70
CA GLY A 320 1.36 13.81 0.48
C GLY A 320 1.43 15.33 0.45
N ASN A 321 1.00 15.99 -0.64
CA ASN A 321 1.14 17.44 -0.79
C ASN A 321 0.07 18.19 0.04
N PRO A 322 0.45 18.90 1.13
CA PRO A 322 -0.51 19.57 2.01
C PRO A 322 -1.18 20.80 1.37
N LYS A 323 -0.64 21.31 0.25
CA LYS A 323 -1.23 22.43 -0.50
C LYS A 323 -2.28 21.99 -1.52
N MET A 324 -2.51 20.68 -1.65
CA MET A 324 -3.37 20.10 -2.69
C MET A 324 -4.38 19.15 -2.05
N THR A 325 -5.53 19.70 -1.66
CA THR A 325 -6.63 18.94 -1.06
C THR A 325 -7.35 18.14 -2.15
N LEU A 326 -7.26 16.81 -2.08
CA LEU A 326 -7.96 15.90 -2.99
C LEU A 326 -9.31 15.49 -2.42
N SER A 327 -10.34 15.48 -3.26
CA SER A 327 -11.60 14.82 -2.92
C SER A 327 -11.38 13.31 -2.72
N PRO A 328 -12.27 12.62 -1.99
CA PRO A 328 -12.17 11.17 -1.81
C PRO A 328 -12.10 10.39 -3.13
N ASP A 329 -12.80 10.85 -4.17
CA ASP A 329 -12.79 10.22 -5.49
C ASP A 329 -11.49 10.44 -6.25
N GLU A 330 -10.91 11.64 -6.17
CA GLU A 330 -9.60 11.95 -6.74
C GLU A 330 -8.50 11.13 -6.07
N ARG A 331 -8.50 11.10 -4.72
CA ARG A 331 -7.57 10.28 -3.94
C ARG A 331 -7.71 8.80 -4.32
N ARG A 332 -8.93 8.28 -4.41
CA ARG A 332 -9.18 6.88 -4.81
C ARG A 332 -8.66 6.56 -6.22
N LYS A 333 -8.79 7.48 -7.19
CA LYS A 333 -8.23 7.30 -8.54
C LYS A 333 -6.70 7.18 -8.51
N VAL A 334 -6.03 8.01 -7.70
CA VAL A 334 -4.58 7.96 -7.52
C VAL A 334 -4.16 6.66 -6.82
N GLU A 335 -4.82 6.30 -5.73
CA GLU A 335 -4.55 5.07 -4.97
C GLU A 335 -4.75 3.81 -5.83
N ASN A 336 -5.81 3.76 -6.65
CA ASN A 336 -6.04 2.65 -7.57
C ASN A 336 -4.92 2.52 -8.62
N LEU A 337 -4.43 3.63 -9.16
CA LEU A 337 -3.31 3.61 -10.11
C LEU A 337 -2.02 3.15 -9.44
N ILE A 338 -1.74 3.60 -8.21
CA ILE A 338 -0.61 3.10 -7.42
C ILE A 338 -0.72 1.58 -7.24
N ALA A 339 -1.88 1.07 -6.81
CA ALA A 339 -2.09 -0.35 -6.60
C ALA A 339 -1.89 -1.17 -7.89
N GLU A 340 -2.38 -0.66 -9.03
CA GLU A 340 -2.17 -1.28 -10.35
C GLU A 340 -0.67 -1.38 -10.70
N ILE A 341 0.07 -0.28 -10.53
CA ILE A 341 1.51 -0.22 -10.80
C ILE A 341 2.27 -1.15 -9.83
N GLU A 342 1.91 -1.20 -8.55
CA GLU A 342 2.52 -2.08 -7.55
C GLU A 342 2.29 -3.56 -7.86
N ILE A 343 1.10 -3.94 -8.33
CA ILE A 343 0.81 -5.32 -8.76
C ILE A 343 1.71 -5.68 -9.95
N PHE A 344 1.83 -4.80 -10.94
CA PHE A 344 2.71 -5.02 -12.08
C PHE A 344 4.19 -5.07 -11.65
N ARG A 345 4.61 -4.16 -10.77
CA ARG A 345 5.95 -4.07 -10.20
C ARG A 345 6.37 -5.37 -9.52
N LYS A 346 5.47 -5.99 -8.75
CA LYS A 346 5.70 -7.29 -8.12
C LYS A 346 5.89 -8.40 -9.15
N LYS A 347 5.12 -8.36 -10.25
CA LYS A 347 5.21 -9.33 -11.36
C LYS A 347 6.45 -9.16 -12.23
N LEU A 348 7.10 -7.99 -12.26
CA LEU A 348 8.38 -7.81 -12.97
C LEU A 348 9.49 -8.72 -12.42
N PHE A 349 9.41 -9.15 -11.16
CA PHE A 349 10.36 -10.07 -10.53
C PHE A 349 9.80 -11.49 -10.38
N ALA A 350 9.22 -12.06 -11.44
CA ALA A 350 8.47 -13.32 -11.41
C ALA A 350 9.30 -14.62 -11.22
N GLY A 351 10.53 -14.55 -10.70
CA GLY A 351 11.36 -15.74 -10.54
C GLY A 351 12.00 -16.24 -11.85
N PRO A 352 12.62 -17.42 -11.83
CA PRO A 352 13.26 -18.00 -13.00
C PRO A 352 12.24 -18.38 -14.10
N SER A 353 12.62 -18.17 -15.37
CA SER A 353 11.81 -18.49 -16.56
C SER A 353 12.56 -19.40 -17.51
N LEU A 354 11.87 -20.37 -18.11
CA LEU A 354 12.50 -21.44 -18.89
C LEU A 354 13.39 -20.88 -20.00
N GLY A 355 14.62 -21.42 -20.11
CA GLY A 355 15.59 -21.03 -21.12
C GLY A 355 16.24 -19.65 -20.91
N ARG A 356 15.96 -18.95 -19.80
CA ARG A 356 16.59 -17.67 -19.45
C ARG A 356 17.37 -17.76 -18.15
N GLY A 357 18.49 -17.05 -18.09
CA GLY A 357 19.21 -16.85 -16.84
C GLY A 357 18.35 -16.14 -15.79
N TRP A 358 18.70 -16.34 -14.53
CA TRP A 358 17.95 -15.84 -13.37
C TRP A 358 18.91 -15.21 -12.37
N SER A 359 18.49 -14.14 -11.69
CA SER A 359 19.30 -13.52 -10.63
C SER A 359 18.43 -13.30 -9.41
N ILE A 360 18.86 -13.79 -8.24
CA ILE A 360 18.16 -13.56 -6.98
C ILE A 360 18.42 -12.11 -6.52
N PRO A 361 17.38 -11.25 -6.45
CA PRO A 361 17.55 -9.88 -5.98
C PRO A 361 18.01 -9.84 -4.51
N GLY A 362 18.82 -8.85 -4.16
CA GLY A 362 19.39 -8.71 -2.82
C GLY A 362 20.62 -9.59 -2.59
N VAL A 363 20.49 -10.91 -2.79
CA VAL A 363 21.62 -11.86 -2.69
C VAL A 363 22.63 -11.65 -3.82
N LYS A 364 22.17 -11.16 -4.99
CA LYS A 364 22.97 -10.98 -6.21
C LYS A 364 23.64 -12.30 -6.62
N MET A 365 22.82 -13.36 -6.67
CA MET A 365 23.26 -14.68 -7.13
C MET A 365 22.70 -14.95 -8.52
N ASP A 366 23.59 -15.05 -9.51
CA ASP A 366 23.22 -15.30 -10.89
C ASP A 366 23.22 -16.79 -11.22
N PHE A 367 22.26 -17.20 -12.04
CA PHE A 367 22.07 -18.57 -12.49
C PHE A 367 22.02 -18.64 -14.02
N ALA A 368 22.66 -19.67 -14.57
CA ALA A 368 22.58 -20.06 -15.97
C ALA A 368 21.42 -21.07 -16.18
N PRO A 369 20.64 -20.95 -17.26
CA PRO A 369 19.62 -21.94 -17.59
C PRO A 369 20.27 -23.20 -18.18
N VAL A 370 19.77 -24.36 -17.75
CA VAL A 370 20.21 -25.66 -18.25
C VAL A 370 19.01 -26.41 -18.83
N ASN A 371 19.09 -26.75 -20.11
CA ASN A 371 18.03 -27.47 -20.82
C ASN A 371 18.14 -28.98 -20.58
N PRO A 372 17.02 -29.73 -20.60
CA PRO A 372 17.03 -31.19 -20.59
C PRO A 372 17.93 -31.75 -21.69
N GLY A 373 18.48 -32.93 -21.45
CA GLY A 373 19.33 -33.61 -22.41
C GLY A 373 20.03 -34.80 -21.79
N SER A 374 21.08 -35.26 -22.46
CA SER A 374 21.84 -36.42 -22.03
C SER A 374 23.32 -36.25 -22.31
N PHE A 375 24.14 -36.95 -21.54
CA PHE A 375 25.58 -37.02 -21.78
C PHE A 375 26.10 -38.44 -21.54
N SER A 376 27.16 -38.80 -22.25
CA SER A 376 27.93 -40.01 -21.98
C SER A 376 28.81 -39.77 -20.74
N ALA A 377 28.62 -40.59 -19.72
CA ALA A 377 29.50 -40.66 -18.57
C ALA A 377 30.43 -41.87 -18.71
N ARG A 378 31.62 -41.75 -18.11
CA ARG A 378 32.63 -42.82 -18.07
C ARG A 378 33.08 -43.02 -16.64
N ASN A 379 33.36 -44.27 -16.29
CA ASN A 379 33.98 -44.60 -15.02
C ASN A 379 35.50 -44.40 -15.14
N ALA A 380 36.13 -43.68 -14.20
CA ALA A 380 37.52 -43.28 -14.32
C ALA A 380 38.53 -44.45 -14.17
N LEU A 381 39.43 -44.51 -15.15
CA LEU A 381 40.68 -45.25 -15.37
C LEU A 381 40.73 -46.78 -15.17
N PRO A 382 41.27 -47.53 -16.16
CA PRO A 382 41.45 -48.97 -16.10
C PRO A 382 42.42 -49.36 -14.97
N SER A 383 41.97 -50.25 -14.08
CA SER A 383 42.84 -51.16 -13.33
C SER A 383 42.80 -52.53 -14.01
N GLU A 384 43.81 -53.38 -13.80
CA GLU A 384 43.93 -54.71 -14.44
C GLU A 384 42.65 -55.59 -14.34
N ASP A 385 41.74 -55.28 -13.40
CA ASP A 385 40.47 -55.99 -13.17
C ASP A 385 39.17 -55.22 -13.53
N ARG A 386 39.22 -54.05 -14.20
CA ARG A 386 38.01 -53.22 -14.44
C ARG A 386 37.83 -52.76 -15.89
N GLU A 387 36.81 -53.30 -16.55
CA GLU A 387 36.36 -52.87 -17.88
C GLU A 387 35.72 -51.47 -17.84
N GLU A 388 36.15 -50.59 -18.76
CA GLU A 388 35.54 -49.27 -18.97
C GLU A 388 34.12 -49.43 -19.51
N HIS A 389 33.13 -48.98 -18.75
CA HIS A 389 31.73 -48.97 -19.17
C HIS A 389 31.29 -47.53 -19.43
N GLU A 390 30.91 -47.25 -20.68
CA GLU A 390 30.22 -46.02 -21.06
C GLU A 390 28.72 -46.19 -20.83
N TYR A 391 28.10 -45.22 -20.18
CA TYR A 391 26.65 -45.20 -19.94
C TYR A 391 26.09 -43.80 -20.17
N THR A 392 24.82 -43.74 -20.54
CA THR A 392 24.13 -42.48 -20.79
C THR A 392 23.38 -42.03 -19.55
N VAL A 393 23.62 -40.79 -19.14
CA VAL A 393 22.83 -40.13 -18.11
C VAL A 393 21.86 -39.15 -18.76
N LYS A 394 20.57 -39.24 -18.44
CA LYS A 394 19.55 -38.32 -18.93
C LYS A 394 19.07 -37.38 -17.82
N ILE A 395 19.06 -36.09 -18.12
CA ILE A 395 18.43 -35.04 -17.32
C ILE A 395 17.09 -34.70 -17.98
N LEU A 396 15.99 -35.00 -17.31
CA LEU A 396 14.64 -34.95 -17.92
C LEU A 396 13.99 -33.57 -17.89
N LYS A 397 14.37 -32.73 -16.93
CA LYS A 397 13.72 -31.43 -16.68
C LYS A 397 14.73 -30.29 -16.70
N PRO A 398 14.32 -29.10 -17.17
CA PRO A 398 15.17 -27.93 -17.12
C PRO A 398 15.39 -27.50 -15.67
N PHE A 399 16.56 -26.92 -15.42
CA PHE A 399 16.92 -26.34 -14.14
C PHE A 399 17.81 -25.11 -14.35
N TRP A 400 18.15 -24.42 -13.27
CA TRP A 400 19.08 -23.30 -13.26
C TRP A 400 20.23 -23.61 -12.32
N ILE A 401 21.46 -23.46 -12.78
CA ILE A 401 22.67 -23.63 -11.97
C ILE A 401 23.30 -22.29 -11.68
N GLY A 402 23.78 -22.07 -10.45
CA GLY A 402 24.56 -20.89 -10.11
C GLY A 402 25.69 -20.73 -11.13
N LYS A 403 25.87 -19.54 -11.70
CA LYS A 403 26.96 -19.27 -12.66
C LYS A 403 28.32 -19.50 -12.02
N TYR A 404 28.41 -19.21 -10.74
CA TYR A 404 29.61 -19.32 -9.92
C TYR A 404 29.34 -20.19 -8.69
N GLU A 405 30.39 -20.52 -7.95
CA GLU A 405 30.28 -20.97 -6.57
C GLU A 405 29.58 -19.91 -5.71
N VAL A 406 29.02 -20.34 -4.57
CA VAL A 406 28.48 -19.39 -3.59
C VAL A 406 29.63 -18.55 -3.03
N SER A 407 29.54 -17.24 -3.20
CA SER A 407 30.59 -16.33 -2.74
C SER A 407 30.53 -16.12 -1.24
N THR A 408 31.66 -15.71 -0.67
CA THR A 408 31.78 -15.36 0.76
C THR A 408 30.80 -14.25 1.12
N GLY A 409 30.59 -13.26 0.24
CA GLY A 409 29.64 -12.18 0.43
C GLY A 409 28.18 -12.67 0.46
N GLN A 410 27.81 -13.59 -0.44
CA GLN A 410 26.48 -14.20 -0.48
C GLN A 410 26.21 -15.02 0.78
N PHE A 411 27.16 -15.84 1.21
CA PHE A 411 27.02 -16.62 2.44
C PHE A 411 27.01 -15.73 3.69
N GLN A 412 27.83 -14.67 3.73
CA GLN A 412 27.79 -13.68 4.81
C GLN A 412 26.41 -13.00 4.91
N TYR A 413 25.78 -12.69 3.77
CA TYR A 413 24.44 -12.12 3.73
C TYR A 413 23.42 -13.07 4.37
N PHE A 414 23.48 -14.36 4.03
CA PHE A 414 22.70 -15.42 4.68
C PHE A 414 22.92 -15.43 6.20
N LEU A 415 24.16 -15.51 6.67
CA LEU A 415 24.48 -15.58 8.10
C LEU A 415 23.95 -14.36 8.88
N LYS A 416 24.07 -13.15 8.30
CA LYS A 416 23.54 -11.91 8.90
C LYS A 416 22.01 -11.91 8.98
N ALA A 417 21.32 -12.50 8.00
CA ALA A 417 19.86 -12.62 8.02
C ALA A 417 19.34 -13.54 9.16
N GLN A 418 20.17 -14.46 9.65
CA GLN A 418 19.82 -15.41 10.72
C GLN A 418 20.08 -14.86 12.15
N ASN A 419 20.66 -13.66 12.27
CA ASN A 419 21.14 -13.14 13.56
C ASN A 419 20.03 -12.77 14.57
N GLY A 420 18.75 -12.97 14.23
CA GLY A 420 17.60 -12.76 15.11
C GLY A 420 17.25 -13.97 16.01
N SER A 421 17.75 -15.17 15.71
CA SER A 421 17.44 -16.41 16.44
C SER A 421 18.69 -17.08 16.99
N ARG A 422 18.80 -17.18 18.32
CA ARG A 422 19.97 -17.76 19.01
C ARG A 422 20.17 -19.24 18.70
N LYS A 423 19.08 -19.98 18.44
CA LYS A 423 19.10 -21.40 18.08
C LYS A 423 19.61 -21.61 16.66
N ASP A 424 19.06 -20.87 15.70
CA ASP A 424 19.43 -21.02 14.28
C ASP A 424 20.89 -20.64 14.05
N ARG A 425 21.35 -19.60 14.76
CA ARG A 425 22.76 -19.22 14.83
C ARG A 425 23.65 -20.39 15.29
N PHE A 426 23.30 -21.04 16.41
CA PHE A 426 24.07 -22.14 16.96
C PHE A 426 24.18 -23.33 15.99
N GLU A 427 23.09 -23.69 15.32
CA GLU A 427 23.09 -24.80 14.38
C GLU A 427 23.91 -24.53 13.12
N ILE A 428 23.93 -23.29 12.63
CA ILE A 428 24.75 -22.92 11.47
C ILE A 428 26.23 -22.80 11.86
N ASP A 429 26.52 -22.21 13.02
CA ASP A 429 27.89 -21.97 13.47
C ASP A 429 28.69 -23.27 13.63
N ARG A 430 28.02 -24.36 14.02
CA ARG A 430 28.62 -25.70 14.13
C ARG A 430 29.03 -26.32 12.79
N GLU A 431 28.45 -25.84 11.69
CA GLU A 431 28.73 -26.33 10.34
C GLU A 431 29.82 -25.51 9.64
N MET A 432 30.38 -24.53 10.36
CA MET A 432 31.43 -23.62 9.91
C MET A 432 32.69 -23.83 10.73
N ASN A 433 33.85 -23.94 10.07
CA ASN A 433 35.14 -24.00 10.77
C ASN A 433 35.71 -22.59 10.96
N PHE A 434 35.07 -21.78 11.81
CA PHE A 434 35.50 -20.40 12.07
C PHE A 434 36.88 -20.31 12.72
N GLU A 435 37.34 -21.34 13.42
CA GLU A 435 38.66 -21.35 14.07
C GLU A 435 39.80 -21.44 13.07
N SER A 436 39.55 -22.00 11.89
CA SER A 436 40.54 -22.06 10.83
C SER A 436 40.93 -20.66 10.34
N PRO A 437 42.24 -20.33 10.25
CA PRO A 437 42.70 -19.08 9.64
C PRO A 437 42.38 -19.03 8.14
N SER A 438 42.06 -20.17 7.53
CA SER A 438 41.64 -20.26 6.13
C SER A 438 40.14 -20.05 5.92
N CYS A 439 39.34 -19.92 6.98
CA CYS A 439 37.93 -19.60 6.85
C CYS A 439 37.77 -18.12 6.49
N PRO A 440 37.11 -17.77 5.36
CA PRO A 440 36.95 -16.37 4.94
C PRO A 440 36.23 -15.47 5.95
N LEU A 441 35.45 -16.06 6.86
CA LEU A 441 34.64 -15.36 7.84
C LEU A 441 35.11 -15.64 9.29
N THR A 442 34.86 -14.67 10.17
CA THR A 442 34.94 -14.85 11.62
C THR A 442 33.62 -15.37 12.17
N ASN A 443 33.60 -15.86 13.42
CA ASN A 443 32.38 -16.29 14.13
C ASN A 443 31.39 -15.14 14.45
N ASN A 444 31.79 -13.89 14.19
CA ASN A 444 30.93 -12.71 14.20
C ASN A 444 30.47 -12.32 12.79
N TYR A 445 30.62 -13.22 11.82
CA TYR A 445 30.22 -13.08 10.42
C TYR A 445 30.87 -11.88 9.73
N GLN A 446 32.09 -11.53 10.13
CA GLN A 446 32.89 -10.49 9.49
C GLN A 446 33.91 -11.12 8.54
N LEU A 447 34.14 -10.45 7.41
CA LEU A 447 35.14 -10.85 6.44
C LEU A 447 36.54 -10.74 7.08
N ARG A 448 37.35 -11.79 6.99
CA ARG A 448 38.73 -11.75 7.48
C ARG A 448 39.62 -10.91 6.57
N LYS A 449 40.62 -10.25 7.16
CA LYS A 449 41.63 -9.48 6.41
C LYS A 449 42.31 -10.39 5.37
N GLY A 450 42.36 -9.95 4.12
CA GLY A 450 42.94 -10.69 3.00
C GLY A 450 41.91 -11.47 2.16
N TYR A 451 40.69 -11.66 2.65
CA TYR A 451 39.58 -12.22 1.87
C TYR A 451 38.73 -11.11 1.25
N LYS A 452 38.08 -11.42 0.13
CA LYS A 452 37.15 -10.54 -0.57
C LYS A 452 35.77 -11.19 -0.67
N ALA A 453 34.72 -10.39 -0.82
CA ALA A 453 33.33 -10.88 -0.87
C ALA A 453 33.05 -11.76 -2.10
N GLU A 454 33.85 -11.58 -3.16
CA GLU A 454 33.78 -12.29 -4.43
C GLU A 454 34.48 -13.65 -4.40
N TYR A 455 35.23 -13.98 -3.33
CA TYR A 455 35.91 -15.27 -3.22
C TYR A 455 34.92 -16.37 -2.85
N PRO A 456 35.12 -17.62 -3.28
CA PRO A 456 34.22 -18.72 -2.94
C PRO A 456 34.15 -18.92 -1.43
N MET A 457 32.96 -19.20 -0.91
CA MET A 457 32.78 -19.56 0.48
C MET A 457 33.34 -20.96 0.72
N THR A 458 34.36 -21.07 1.57
CA THR A 458 34.98 -22.33 1.99
C THR A 458 34.89 -22.54 3.49
N CYS A 459 35.42 -23.66 4.03
CA CYS A 459 35.31 -23.98 5.46
C CYS A 459 33.85 -24.16 5.94
N VAL A 460 32.95 -24.49 5.02
CA VAL A 460 31.55 -24.87 5.26
C VAL A 460 31.35 -26.37 4.99
N SER A 461 30.67 -27.07 5.90
CA SER A 461 30.32 -28.48 5.72
C SER A 461 29.21 -28.65 4.68
N TRP A 462 28.96 -29.88 4.24
CA TRP A 462 27.81 -30.18 3.36
C TRP A 462 26.49 -29.75 4.00
N ARG A 463 26.34 -29.96 5.32
CA ARG A 463 25.15 -29.55 6.08
C ARG A 463 25.00 -28.03 6.13
N GLY A 464 26.11 -27.30 6.29
CA GLY A 464 26.10 -25.84 6.24
C GLY A 464 25.67 -25.31 4.86
N ALA A 465 26.14 -25.94 3.79
CA ALA A 465 25.74 -25.63 2.43
C ALA A 465 24.24 -25.91 2.17
N LYS A 466 23.71 -27.02 2.72
CA LYS A 466 22.27 -27.32 2.71
C LYS A 466 21.43 -26.27 3.43
N LYS A 467 21.86 -25.79 4.60
CA LYS A 467 21.17 -24.72 5.34
C LYS A 467 21.07 -23.42 4.53
N PHE A 468 22.08 -23.09 3.73
CA PHE A 468 22.01 -21.95 2.81
C PHE A 468 20.93 -22.15 1.74
N CYS A 469 20.83 -23.35 1.16
CA CYS A 469 19.79 -23.69 0.19
C CYS A 469 18.38 -23.64 0.80
N GLU A 470 18.20 -24.17 2.01
CA GLU A 470 16.93 -24.13 2.76
C GLU A 470 16.49 -22.69 3.07
N TRP A 471 17.45 -21.82 3.39
CA TRP A 471 17.19 -20.41 3.55
C TRP A 471 16.74 -19.76 2.24
N LEU A 472 17.42 -20.03 1.12
CA LEU A 472 16.98 -19.57 -0.20
C LEU A 472 15.55 -20.02 -0.52
N ASN A 473 15.21 -21.28 -0.26
CA ASN A 473 13.84 -21.78 -0.41
C ASN A 473 12.85 -20.97 0.41
N THR A 474 13.16 -20.67 1.66
CA THR A 474 12.29 -19.90 2.55
C THR A 474 12.05 -18.49 2.02
N VAL A 475 13.11 -17.76 1.69
CA VAL A 475 13.00 -16.35 1.27
C VAL A 475 12.41 -16.21 -0.14
N GLU A 476 12.75 -17.09 -1.07
CA GLU A 476 12.25 -17.03 -2.45
C GLU A 476 10.81 -17.53 -2.57
N LYS A 477 10.40 -18.51 -1.74
CA LYS A 477 9.00 -18.93 -1.63
C LYS A 477 8.15 -17.82 -1.01
N ALA A 478 8.61 -17.19 0.07
CA ALA A 478 7.92 -16.05 0.68
C ALA A 478 7.79 -14.87 -0.28
N ALA A 479 8.77 -14.69 -1.17
CA ALA A 479 8.74 -13.67 -2.20
C ALA A 479 7.93 -14.04 -3.46
N GLY A 480 7.37 -15.25 -3.53
CA GLY A 480 6.60 -15.73 -4.69
C GLY A 480 7.43 -15.92 -5.95
N ARG A 481 8.76 -16.11 -5.82
CA ARG A 481 9.70 -16.27 -6.94
C ARG A 481 10.11 -17.71 -7.20
N LEU A 482 9.96 -18.60 -6.24
CA LEU A 482 10.27 -20.03 -6.42
C LEU A 482 9.14 -20.71 -7.23
N PRO A 483 9.43 -21.33 -8.40
CA PRO A 483 8.41 -22.05 -9.16
C PRO A 483 7.84 -23.23 -8.37
N ALA A 484 6.59 -23.59 -8.64
CA ALA A 484 5.96 -24.75 -8.00
C ALA A 484 6.68 -26.05 -8.41
N GLY A 485 6.99 -26.90 -7.43
CA GLY A 485 7.70 -28.17 -7.63
C GLY A 485 9.20 -28.01 -7.90
N TYR A 486 9.75 -26.83 -7.64
CA TYR A 486 11.18 -26.53 -7.71
C TYR A 486 11.70 -26.12 -6.33
N GLU A 487 12.97 -26.39 -6.08
CA GLU A 487 13.70 -25.96 -4.88
C GLU A 487 15.12 -25.51 -5.23
N TYR A 488 15.65 -24.60 -4.42
CA TYR A 488 17.08 -24.35 -4.30
C TYR A 488 17.72 -25.47 -3.50
N ARG A 489 18.73 -26.12 -4.07
CA ARG A 489 19.47 -27.22 -3.45
C ARG A 489 20.88 -27.34 -4.00
N LEU A 490 21.68 -28.20 -3.37
CA LEU A 490 22.93 -28.66 -3.96
C LEU A 490 22.62 -29.46 -5.23
N PRO A 491 23.46 -29.38 -6.28
CA PRO A 491 23.28 -30.18 -7.47
C PRO A 491 23.41 -31.67 -7.14
N THR A 492 22.66 -32.51 -7.85
CA THR A 492 23.06 -33.90 -7.95
C THR A 492 24.39 -34.00 -8.68
N GLU A 493 25.13 -35.08 -8.46
CA GLU A 493 26.39 -35.33 -9.17
C GLU A 493 26.18 -35.30 -10.69
N ALA A 494 25.08 -35.87 -11.18
CA ALA A 494 24.74 -35.88 -12.59
C ALA A 494 24.39 -34.49 -13.13
N GLU A 495 23.61 -33.68 -12.40
CA GLU A 495 23.33 -32.29 -12.80
C GLU A 495 24.61 -31.45 -12.83
N TRP A 496 25.53 -31.68 -11.88
CA TRP A 496 26.83 -31.01 -11.85
C TRP A 496 27.67 -31.39 -13.07
N GLU A 497 27.83 -32.68 -13.38
CA GLU A 497 28.63 -33.13 -14.52
C GLU A 497 28.04 -32.65 -15.84
N TYR A 498 26.73 -32.77 -16.01
CA TYR A 498 26.04 -32.30 -17.20
C TYR A 498 26.29 -30.81 -17.44
N SER A 499 26.23 -30.00 -16.38
CA SER A 499 26.52 -28.57 -16.43
C SER A 499 28.00 -28.26 -16.66
N CYS A 500 28.90 -29.07 -16.11
CA CYS A 500 30.34 -28.96 -16.32
C CYS A 500 30.69 -29.20 -17.79
N ARG A 501 30.13 -30.28 -18.38
CA ARG A 501 30.34 -30.64 -19.80
C ARG A 501 29.79 -29.60 -20.75
N ALA A 502 28.67 -28.95 -20.42
CA ALA A 502 28.04 -27.92 -21.25
C ALA A 502 27.84 -28.36 -22.73
N GLY A 503 27.51 -29.64 -22.94
CA GLY A 503 27.33 -30.27 -24.25
C GLY A 503 28.60 -30.91 -24.85
N ALA A 504 29.77 -30.72 -24.23
CA ALA A 504 31.00 -31.37 -24.67
C ALA A 504 31.03 -32.87 -24.35
N LYS A 505 31.65 -33.64 -25.26
CA LYS A 505 31.90 -35.08 -25.10
C LYS A 505 33.36 -35.39 -24.69
N THR A 506 34.15 -34.35 -24.52
CA THR A 506 35.58 -34.39 -24.22
C THR A 506 35.85 -34.51 -22.71
N VAL A 507 37.13 -34.66 -22.33
CA VAL A 507 37.57 -34.77 -20.93
C VAL A 507 37.27 -33.50 -20.12
N PHE A 508 37.50 -32.33 -20.72
CA PHE A 508 37.12 -31.01 -20.22
C PHE A 508 36.07 -30.40 -21.15
N HIS A 509 35.33 -29.37 -20.73
CA HIS A 509 34.38 -28.72 -21.65
C HIS A 509 35.07 -27.97 -22.81
N PHE A 510 36.38 -27.74 -22.69
CA PHE A 510 37.19 -27.01 -23.66
C PHE A 510 38.11 -27.93 -24.49
N GLY A 511 38.02 -29.25 -24.34
CA GLY A 511 38.81 -30.22 -25.13
C GLY A 511 39.35 -31.39 -24.30
N ASP A 512 40.19 -32.21 -24.92
CA ASP A 512 40.75 -33.43 -24.31
C ASP A 512 42.15 -33.23 -23.69
N ASN A 513 42.79 -32.10 -23.95
CA ASN A 513 44.13 -31.81 -23.46
C ASN A 513 44.14 -30.64 -22.48
N THR A 514 45.25 -30.52 -21.75
CA THR A 514 45.44 -29.50 -20.72
C THR A 514 46.08 -28.22 -21.25
N ALA A 515 46.30 -28.08 -22.56
CA ALA A 515 47.03 -26.94 -23.13
C ALA A 515 46.34 -25.60 -22.83
N ASP A 516 45.01 -25.60 -22.78
CA ASP A 516 44.19 -24.42 -22.51
C ASP A 516 43.70 -24.32 -21.06
N ILE A 517 44.13 -25.22 -20.16
CA ILE A 517 43.56 -25.33 -18.80
C ILE A 517 43.69 -24.02 -18.01
N ASP A 518 44.79 -23.27 -18.19
CA ASP A 518 45.01 -21.98 -17.54
C ASP A 518 43.98 -20.90 -17.87
N LYS A 519 43.29 -21.03 -19.02
CA LYS A 519 42.23 -20.10 -19.43
C LYS A 519 40.91 -20.36 -18.69
N TYR A 520 40.69 -21.59 -18.23
CA TYR A 520 39.40 -22.06 -17.70
C TYR A 520 39.47 -22.47 -16.22
N ALA A 521 40.66 -22.66 -15.65
CA ALA A 521 40.84 -23.25 -14.32
C ALA A 521 41.75 -22.43 -13.40
N CYS A 522 41.34 -22.33 -12.13
CA CYS A 522 42.18 -21.93 -11.00
C CYS A 522 42.64 -23.19 -10.26
N TYR A 523 43.89 -23.60 -10.38
CA TYR A 523 44.38 -24.88 -9.85
C TYR A 523 45.80 -24.77 -9.27
N ARG A 524 46.40 -25.88 -8.83
CA ARG A 524 47.68 -25.87 -8.08
C ARG A 524 48.78 -25.09 -8.79
N SER A 525 48.89 -25.22 -10.11
CA SER A 525 50.01 -24.62 -10.86
C SER A 525 49.89 -23.11 -11.04
N ASN A 526 48.70 -22.51 -10.91
CA ASN A 526 48.49 -21.09 -11.26
C ASN A 526 47.87 -20.21 -10.17
N THR A 527 47.69 -20.72 -8.95
CA THR A 527 47.03 -19.99 -7.84
C THR A 527 47.87 -19.81 -6.58
N ALA A 528 49.12 -20.27 -6.55
CA ALA A 528 49.98 -20.28 -5.36
C ALA A 528 49.29 -20.90 -4.11
N GLY A 529 48.36 -21.83 -4.32
CA GLY A 529 47.65 -22.54 -3.26
C GLY A 529 46.53 -21.75 -2.58
N GLN A 530 45.92 -20.77 -3.25
CA GLN A 530 44.79 -19.98 -2.75
C GLN A 530 43.61 -19.95 -3.73
N ALA A 531 42.40 -19.77 -3.22
CA ALA A 531 41.24 -19.53 -4.08
C ALA A 531 41.31 -18.12 -4.70
N GLU A 532 40.76 -17.98 -5.90
CA GLU A 532 40.62 -16.70 -6.60
C GLU A 532 39.19 -16.19 -6.49
N ALA A 533 38.94 -14.97 -6.99
CA ALA A 533 37.57 -14.49 -7.14
C ALA A 533 36.77 -15.41 -8.07
N CYS A 534 35.52 -15.65 -7.70
CA CYS A 534 34.55 -16.36 -8.52
C CYS A 534 34.45 -15.68 -9.90
N GLY A 535 34.47 -16.46 -10.98
CA GLY A 535 34.41 -15.99 -12.35
C GLY A 535 35.69 -15.38 -12.88
N SER A 536 36.85 -15.67 -12.29
CA SER A 536 38.15 -15.12 -12.71
C SER A 536 38.70 -15.74 -14.00
N LYS A 537 38.15 -16.89 -14.42
CA LYS A 537 38.52 -17.61 -15.65
C LYS A 537 37.43 -17.52 -16.72
N GLN A 538 37.69 -18.07 -17.91
CA GLN A 538 36.70 -18.06 -18.98
C GLN A 538 35.53 -19.02 -18.67
N PRO A 539 34.29 -18.66 -19.05
CA PRO A 539 33.14 -19.52 -18.82
C PRO A 539 33.05 -20.68 -19.83
N SER A 540 32.21 -21.66 -19.49
CA SER A 540 31.69 -22.65 -20.43
C SER A 540 30.74 -22.02 -21.46
N PRO A 541 30.40 -22.72 -22.57
CA PRO A 541 29.39 -22.27 -23.52
C PRO A 541 28.00 -22.00 -22.91
N TRP A 542 27.70 -22.56 -21.73
CA TRP A 542 26.44 -22.31 -21.01
C TRP A 542 26.54 -21.14 -20.02
N GLY A 543 27.69 -20.48 -19.94
CA GLY A 543 27.89 -19.31 -19.07
C GLY A 543 28.12 -19.67 -17.60
N THR A 544 28.53 -20.91 -17.31
CA THR A 544 29.03 -21.33 -15.99
C THR A 544 30.53 -21.12 -15.90
N TYR A 545 31.02 -20.74 -14.73
CA TYR A 545 32.41 -20.47 -14.44
C TYR A 545 32.94 -21.46 -13.40
N ASP A 546 34.26 -21.62 -13.40
CA ASP A 546 35.03 -22.33 -12.38
C ASP A 546 34.63 -23.80 -12.18
N MET A 547 33.94 -24.40 -13.17
CA MET A 547 33.59 -25.83 -13.16
C MET A 547 34.81 -26.77 -13.25
N HIS A 548 36.01 -26.20 -13.43
CA HIS A 548 37.29 -26.91 -13.56
C HIS A 548 38.34 -26.38 -12.56
N GLY A 549 37.96 -26.02 -11.34
CA GLY A 549 38.92 -25.70 -10.28
C GLY A 549 38.36 -24.73 -9.25
N ASN A 550 39.21 -23.84 -8.76
CA ASN A 550 38.98 -22.90 -7.68
C ASN A 550 38.68 -23.59 -6.34
N VAL A 551 37.51 -24.19 -6.16
CA VAL A 551 37.18 -25.00 -4.98
C VAL A 551 36.42 -26.26 -5.35
N TRP A 552 36.64 -27.34 -4.60
CA TRP A 552 35.81 -28.53 -4.71
C TRP A 552 34.37 -28.18 -4.34
N GLU A 553 33.39 -28.73 -5.04
CA GLU A 553 31.99 -28.37 -4.81
C GLU A 553 31.16 -29.54 -4.29
N TRP A 554 30.46 -29.30 -3.18
CA TRP A 554 29.50 -30.26 -2.62
C TRP A 554 28.36 -30.58 -3.58
N CYS A 555 28.14 -31.88 -3.82
CA CYS A 555 26.94 -32.41 -4.47
C CYS A 555 25.98 -33.04 -3.44
N ASN A 556 24.72 -33.23 -3.81
CA ASN A 556 23.69 -33.77 -2.92
C ASN A 556 23.87 -35.28 -2.66
N ASP A 557 24.48 -36.00 -3.59
CA ASP A 557 24.62 -37.46 -3.61
C ASP A 557 25.53 -37.98 -2.51
N TRP A 558 25.15 -39.12 -1.94
CA TRP A 558 26.10 -39.94 -1.17
C TRP A 558 27.13 -40.55 -2.10
N TYR A 559 28.37 -40.63 -1.65
CA TYR A 559 29.44 -41.22 -2.43
C TYR A 559 29.35 -42.75 -2.41
N SER A 560 29.63 -43.36 -3.56
CA SER A 560 29.91 -44.79 -3.69
C SER A 560 31.02 -44.99 -4.72
N ASP A 561 31.87 -45.96 -4.40
CA ASP A 561 32.87 -46.55 -5.28
C ASP A 561 32.27 -47.43 -6.38
N LYS A 562 31.00 -47.84 -6.21
CA LYS A 562 30.24 -48.55 -7.24
C LYS A 562 29.82 -47.58 -8.31
N PHE A 563 30.20 -47.92 -9.53
CA PHE A 563 29.82 -47.16 -10.70
C PHE A 563 28.50 -47.64 -11.30
N LEU A 564 27.88 -46.75 -12.06
CA LEU A 564 26.75 -47.10 -12.90
C LEU A 564 27.24 -47.93 -14.09
N VAL A 565 26.44 -48.93 -14.45
CA VAL A 565 26.74 -49.91 -15.52
C VAL A 565 25.67 -49.94 -16.61
N ALA A 566 24.68 -49.05 -16.51
CA ALA A 566 23.57 -48.94 -17.46
C ALA A 566 23.09 -47.50 -17.55
N ASP A 567 22.37 -47.19 -18.63
CA ASP A 567 21.72 -45.89 -18.82
C ASP A 567 20.76 -45.58 -17.67
N VAL A 568 20.76 -44.34 -17.21
CA VAL A 568 19.95 -43.88 -16.07
C VAL A 568 19.32 -42.52 -16.32
N GLU A 569 18.19 -42.28 -15.66
CA GLU A 569 17.47 -41.01 -15.71
C GLU A 569 17.50 -40.34 -14.33
N ASN A 570 17.98 -39.09 -14.27
CA ASN A 570 18.14 -38.29 -13.06
C ASN A 570 18.73 -39.08 -11.86
N PRO A 571 19.90 -39.74 -11.98
CA PRO A 571 20.47 -40.50 -10.88
C PRO A 571 20.79 -39.59 -9.69
N ARG A 572 20.67 -40.14 -8.47
CA ARG A 572 20.80 -39.40 -7.20
C ARG A 572 21.81 -40.02 -6.23
N GLY A 573 22.62 -40.94 -6.74
CA GLY A 573 23.49 -41.79 -5.94
C GLY A 573 22.69 -42.76 -5.05
N PRO A 574 23.37 -43.49 -4.15
CA PRO A 574 22.72 -44.35 -3.17
C PRO A 574 22.01 -43.55 -2.07
N ASP A 575 21.07 -44.18 -1.37
CA ASP A 575 20.34 -43.55 -0.25
C ASP A 575 21.22 -43.27 0.97
N ALA A 576 22.36 -43.97 1.10
CA ALA A 576 23.32 -43.81 2.17
C ALA A 576 24.76 -44.16 1.73
N SER A 577 25.74 -43.57 2.42
CA SER A 577 27.15 -43.96 2.36
C SER A 577 27.52 -44.67 3.66
N THR A 578 28.24 -45.80 3.58
CA THR A 578 28.79 -46.51 4.75
C THR A 578 29.75 -45.64 5.56
N GLU A 579 30.50 -44.76 4.88
CA GLU A 579 31.50 -43.88 5.48
C GLU A 579 31.02 -42.44 5.70
N ASN A 580 29.70 -42.17 5.57
CA ASN A 580 29.15 -40.81 5.64
C ASN A 580 29.76 -39.79 4.64
N LEU A 581 30.20 -40.26 3.47
CA LEU A 581 30.87 -39.43 2.49
C LEU A 581 29.88 -38.84 1.48
N LYS A 582 29.97 -37.54 1.23
CA LYS A 582 29.24 -36.85 0.16
C LYS A 582 30.17 -36.59 -1.02
N VAL A 583 29.59 -36.59 -2.22
CA VAL A 583 30.32 -36.36 -3.46
C VAL A 583 30.87 -34.93 -3.53
N LEU A 584 32.09 -34.80 -4.04
CA LEU A 584 32.74 -33.55 -4.43
C LEU A 584 33.13 -33.59 -5.92
N ARG A 585 32.99 -32.47 -6.61
CA ARG A 585 33.33 -32.32 -8.04
C ARG A 585 34.14 -31.05 -8.32
N GLY A 586 34.81 -31.02 -9.48
CA GLY A 586 35.45 -29.83 -10.06
C GLY A 586 36.92 -29.60 -9.75
N GLY A 587 37.47 -30.24 -8.71
CA GLY A 587 38.83 -29.94 -8.26
C GLY A 587 38.92 -28.61 -7.51
N SER A 588 40.13 -28.20 -7.12
CA SER A 588 40.33 -26.91 -6.44
C SER A 588 41.66 -26.25 -6.79
N PHE A 589 41.92 -25.07 -6.22
CA PHE A 589 43.20 -24.36 -6.28
C PHE A 589 44.42 -25.19 -5.82
N SER A 590 44.20 -26.35 -5.18
CA SER A 590 45.26 -27.24 -4.70
C SER A 590 45.32 -28.58 -5.45
N SER A 591 44.44 -28.77 -6.43
CA SER A 591 44.33 -29.97 -7.24
C SER A 591 45.25 -29.92 -8.46
N ASP A 592 45.64 -31.10 -8.92
CA ASP A 592 46.35 -31.27 -10.19
C ASP A 592 45.34 -31.38 -11.34
N ALA A 593 45.80 -31.23 -12.59
CA ALA A 593 44.93 -31.18 -13.77
C ALA A 593 44.01 -32.41 -13.93
N ALA A 594 44.41 -33.58 -13.42
CA ALA A 594 43.62 -34.81 -13.48
C ALA A 594 42.33 -34.73 -12.65
N ASP A 595 42.33 -33.96 -11.55
CA ASP A 595 41.16 -33.78 -10.69
C ASP A 595 40.14 -32.79 -11.28
N LEU A 596 40.53 -32.02 -12.30
CA LEU A 596 39.72 -30.95 -12.86
C LEU A 596 38.82 -31.45 -14.00
N GLN A 597 38.89 -32.73 -14.38
CA GLN A 597 38.13 -33.28 -15.50
C GLN A 597 36.62 -33.27 -15.23
N CYS A 598 35.79 -33.20 -16.27
CA CYS A 598 34.34 -33.24 -16.13
C CYS A 598 33.88 -34.46 -15.33
N GLY A 599 34.51 -35.63 -15.53
CA GLY A 599 34.17 -36.89 -14.84
C GLY A 599 34.92 -37.14 -13.53
N ALA A 600 35.82 -36.25 -13.07
CA ALA A 600 36.63 -36.48 -11.88
C ALA A 600 35.82 -36.33 -10.58
N ARG A 601 35.72 -37.41 -9.81
CA ARG A 601 34.92 -37.48 -8.58
C ARG A 601 35.83 -37.56 -7.37
N TYR A 602 35.46 -36.87 -6.30
CA TYR A 602 36.08 -37.03 -5.00
C TYR A 602 34.98 -37.12 -3.92
N SER A 603 35.38 -37.32 -2.67
CA SER A 603 34.42 -37.42 -1.57
C SER A 603 35.01 -36.90 -0.26
N TYR A 604 34.12 -36.48 0.64
CA TYR A 604 34.53 -36.01 1.96
C TYR A 604 33.40 -36.19 2.97
N ASP A 605 33.75 -36.31 4.26
CA ASP A 605 32.76 -36.47 5.33
C ASP A 605 31.85 -35.24 5.37
N PHE A 606 30.54 -35.48 5.26
CA PHE A 606 29.51 -34.45 5.20
C PHE A 606 29.43 -33.52 6.42
N LYS A 607 30.00 -33.93 7.57
CA LYS A 607 30.08 -33.13 8.81
C LYS A 607 31.30 -32.22 8.85
N LEU A 608 32.32 -32.52 8.05
CA LEU A 608 33.59 -31.81 8.07
C LEU A 608 33.61 -30.73 6.99
N SER A 609 34.50 -29.77 7.17
CA SER A 609 34.77 -28.72 6.20
C SER A 609 36.27 -28.57 5.96
N LYS A 610 36.63 -27.97 4.82
CA LYS A 610 38.02 -27.78 4.41
C LYS A 610 38.19 -26.46 3.65
N LYS A 611 39.39 -25.91 3.67
CA LYS A 611 39.70 -24.61 3.06
C LYS A 611 39.56 -24.56 1.54
N ASN A 612 39.54 -25.71 0.88
CA ASN A 612 39.44 -25.85 -0.57
C ASN A 612 38.13 -26.53 -1.01
N ILE A 613 37.15 -26.62 -0.11
CA ILE A 613 35.81 -27.14 -0.40
C ILE A 613 34.80 -25.99 -0.19
N GLY A 614 34.03 -25.70 -1.23
CA GLY A 614 32.87 -24.82 -1.25
C GLY A 614 31.68 -25.54 -1.86
N PHE A 615 30.81 -24.78 -2.52
CA PHE A 615 29.60 -25.32 -3.16
C PHE A 615 28.98 -24.32 -4.13
N ARG A 616 28.13 -24.81 -5.02
CA ARG A 616 27.19 -24.00 -5.78
C ARG A 616 25.76 -24.47 -5.55
N VAL A 617 24.80 -23.63 -5.90
CA VAL A 617 23.36 -23.90 -5.74
C VAL A 617 22.73 -24.05 -7.11
N ILE A 618 21.72 -24.92 -7.19
CA ILE A 618 20.81 -24.99 -8.33
C ILE A 618 19.38 -24.72 -7.89
N CYS A 619 18.56 -24.15 -8.77
CA CYS A 619 17.10 -24.16 -8.68
C CYS A 619 16.58 -25.22 -9.65
N ALA A 620 16.08 -26.33 -9.12
CA ALA A 620 15.77 -27.52 -9.90
C ALA A 620 14.51 -28.20 -9.35
N PRO A 621 13.93 -29.17 -10.07
CA PRO A 621 12.83 -29.96 -9.53
C PRO A 621 13.20 -30.56 -8.18
N GLU A 622 12.22 -30.58 -7.27
CA GLU A 622 12.33 -31.21 -5.95
C GLU A 622 12.78 -32.67 -6.10
N LEU A 623 13.69 -33.11 -5.21
CA LEU A 623 14.15 -34.50 -5.17
C LEU A 623 13.09 -35.42 -4.58
#